data_AF-A0A941S080-F1
#
_entry.id   AF-A0A941S080-F1
#
_cell.length_a   1.000
_cell.length_b   1.000
_cell.length_c   1.000
_cell.angle_alpha   90.00
_cell.angle_beta   90.00
_cell.angle_gamma   90.00
#
_symmetry.space_group_name_H-M   'P 1'
#
loop_
_entity.id
_entity.type
_entity.pdbx_description
1 polymer ?
#
loop_
_entity_poly.entity_id
_entity_poly.type
_entity_poly.pdbx_seq_one_letter_code
_entity_poly.pdbx_strand_id
1 'polypeptide(L)'
;KTADGQAAEPSDEELNTIRLDTARLKGIRSRLSDLSWWMRILCQHIARRANEEDQQLGKFFQARFKAVRLLDEQALLACASSRRAGIDLNPIRAALAHTLESSDFTSVQRRIQTLQQPQATTPAVTSADGATGSPADASAGGQKSLPSAGASAVSVRPDRFLAPVELDQGKEAELGPVLNKTGTRCSDKGFLPMSLADYLQLLDWTGRQLAKGKKGRISDSIEPILQRLQLDQEGWCDLVAHFGRRFFVVAGAPQTIDGTTSRSTRHRHNVPSATRQLYQEVESRKASTT
;
A
#
# COMPACT_ATOMS: atom_id res chain seq x y z
N LYS A 1 -27.79 -2.28 -10.15
CA LYS A 1 -27.26 -3.46 -9.42
C LYS A 1 -27.62 -4.69 -10.23
N THR A 2 -26.75 -5.70 -10.30
CA THR A 2 -27.09 -7.00 -10.90
C THR A 2 -28.15 -7.71 -10.04
N ALA A 3 -28.73 -8.80 -10.56
CA ALA A 3 -29.68 -9.63 -9.81
C ALA A 3 -29.12 -10.12 -8.46
N ASP A 4 -27.79 -10.27 -8.36
CA ASP A 4 -27.06 -10.68 -7.15
C ASP A 4 -26.69 -9.51 -6.22
N GLY A 5 -27.20 -8.30 -6.48
CA GLY A 5 -26.97 -7.13 -5.64
C GLY A 5 -25.61 -6.45 -5.78
N GLN A 6 -24.75 -6.94 -6.70
CA GLN A 6 -23.46 -6.30 -7.01
C GLN A 6 -23.66 -5.04 -7.86
N ALA A 7 -22.67 -4.15 -7.84
CA ALA A 7 -22.66 -3.00 -8.74
C ALA A 7 -22.48 -3.49 -10.18
N ALA A 8 -23.47 -3.26 -11.03
CA ALA A 8 -23.34 -3.53 -12.47
C ALA A 8 -22.45 -2.45 -13.09
N GLU A 9 -21.71 -2.81 -14.14
CA GLU A 9 -21.00 -1.80 -14.92
C GLU A 9 -22.02 -0.85 -15.56
N PRO A 10 -21.83 0.48 -15.44
CA PRO A 10 -22.77 1.45 -15.97
C PRO A 10 -22.78 1.40 -17.51
N SER A 11 -23.96 1.54 -18.11
CA SER A 11 -24.07 1.58 -19.56
C SER A 11 -23.47 2.87 -20.14
N ASP A 12 -23.07 2.86 -21.41
CA ASP A 12 -22.58 4.07 -22.07
C ASP A 12 -23.61 5.21 -22.07
N GLU A 13 -24.90 4.87 -22.14
CA GLU A 13 -25.99 5.85 -22.03
C GLU A 13 -26.00 6.53 -20.66
N GLU A 14 -25.88 5.75 -19.57
CA GLU A 14 -25.78 6.26 -18.20
C GLU A 14 -24.54 7.14 -18.02
N LEU A 15 -23.39 6.71 -18.57
CA LEU A 15 -22.17 7.49 -18.54
C LEU A 15 -22.31 8.81 -19.32
N ASN A 16 -23.02 8.79 -20.46
CA ASN A 16 -23.25 9.97 -21.27
C ASN A 16 -24.13 11.00 -20.56
N THR A 17 -25.08 10.57 -19.69
CA THR A 17 -25.84 11.52 -18.84
C THR A 17 -24.94 12.34 -17.90
N ILE A 18 -23.76 11.83 -17.58
CA ILE A 18 -22.76 12.52 -16.75
C ILE A 18 -21.76 13.28 -17.63
N ARG A 19 -21.29 12.67 -18.73
CA ARG A 19 -20.28 13.27 -19.62
C ARG A 19 -20.81 14.53 -20.32
N LEU A 20 -22.09 14.55 -20.70
CA LEU A 20 -22.72 15.66 -21.41
C LEU A 20 -23.10 16.82 -20.50
N ASP A 21 -23.33 16.56 -19.20
CA ASP A 21 -23.55 17.61 -18.21
C ASP A 21 -22.21 18.08 -17.61
N THR A 22 -21.67 19.16 -18.20
CA THR A 22 -20.38 19.73 -17.79
C THR A 22 -20.33 20.17 -16.32
N ALA A 23 -21.45 20.66 -15.77
CA ALA A 23 -21.52 21.11 -14.39
C ALA A 23 -21.50 19.91 -13.42
N ARG A 24 -22.30 18.89 -13.70
CA ARG A 24 -22.32 17.64 -12.94
C ARG A 24 -20.99 16.90 -13.02
N LEU A 25 -20.39 16.81 -14.21
CA LEU A 25 -19.08 16.19 -14.42
C LEU A 25 -17.99 16.88 -13.61
N LYS A 26 -17.95 18.22 -13.63
CA LYS A 26 -17.00 19.02 -12.84
C LYS A 26 -17.18 18.77 -11.33
N GLY A 27 -18.43 18.73 -10.86
CA GLY A 27 -18.75 18.43 -9.47
C GLY A 27 -18.29 17.04 -9.05
N ILE A 28 -18.53 16.01 -9.88
CA ILE A 28 -18.11 14.64 -9.62
C ILE A 28 -16.59 14.53 -9.59
N ARG A 29 -15.89 15.09 -10.59
CA ARG A 29 -14.42 15.09 -10.63
C ARG A 29 -13.82 15.76 -9.39
N SER A 30 -14.39 16.88 -8.94
CA SER A 30 -13.95 17.55 -7.72
C SER A 30 -14.15 16.70 -6.47
N ARG A 31 -15.24 15.93 -6.38
CA ARG A 31 -15.51 15.04 -5.23
C ARG A 31 -14.61 13.82 -5.24
N LEU A 32 -14.32 13.26 -6.41
CA LEU A 32 -13.44 12.10 -6.57
C LEU A 32 -11.96 12.44 -6.30
N SER A 33 -11.55 13.70 -6.51
CA SER A 33 -10.19 14.15 -6.19
C SER A 33 -10.03 14.70 -4.76
N ASP A 34 -11.11 14.87 -4.01
CA ASP A 34 -11.10 15.37 -2.64
C ASP A 34 -11.08 14.23 -1.62
N LEU A 35 -9.90 14.03 -1.01
CA LEU A 35 -9.72 13.05 0.06
C LEU A 35 -10.66 13.29 1.26
N SER A 36 -10.94 14.54 1.59
CA SER A 36 -11.84 14.89 2.72
C SER A 36 -13.27 14.49 2.40
N TRP A 37 -13.70 14.68 1.15
CA TRP A 37 -15.00 14.21 0.69
C TRP A 37 -15.10 12.68 0.78
N TRP A 38 -14.09 11.97 0.27
CA TRP A 38 -14.04 10.52 0.34
C TRP A 38 -14.07 9.99 1.78
N MET A 39 -13.23 10.53 2.66
CA MET A 39 -13.19 10.17 4.08
C MET A 39 -14.53 10.42 4.76
N ARG A 40 -15.22 11.52 4.45
CA ARG A 40 -16.53 11.82 5.02
C ARG A 40 -17.56 10.75 4.67
N ILE A 41 -17.62 10.33 3.41
CA ILE A 41 -18.57 9.29 2.96
C ILE A 41 -18.21 7.93 3.55
N LEU A 42 -16.92 7.56 3.55
CA LEU A 42 -16.44 6.31 4.13
C LEU A 42 -16.76 6.22 5.62
N CYS A 43 -16.39 7.23 6.40
CA CYS A 43 -16.65 7.27 7.85
C CYS A 43 -18.14 7.27 8.14
N GLN A 44 -18.96 7.98 7.35
CA GLN A 44 -20.41 7.96 7.55
C GLN A 44 -21.00 6.56 7.37
N HIS A 45 -20.56 5.85 6.33
CA HIS A 45 -21.03 4.49 6.04
C HIS A 45 -20.64 3.52 7.16
N ILE A 46 -19.38 3.54 7.58
CA ILE A 46 -18.89 2.67 8.66
C ILE A 46 -19.58 3.01 9.99
N ALA A 47 -19.70 4.29 10.32
CA ALA A 47 -20.33 4.73 11.58
C ALA A 47 -21.79 4.28 11.68
N ARG A 48 -22.56 4.37 10.59
CA ARG A 48 -23.96 3.91 10.57
C ARG A 48 -24.05 2.41 10.83
N ARG A 49 -23.24 1.61 10.11
CA ARG A 49 -23.25 0.15 10.24
C ARG A 49 -22.83 -0.31 11.63
N ALA A 50 -21.75 0.26 12.18
CA ALA A 50 -21.27 -0.12 13.50
C ALA A 50 -22.24 0.31 14.61
N ASN A 51 -22.81 1.51 14.54
CA ASN A 51 -23.83 1.95 15.50
C ASN A 51 -25.10 1.08 15.43
N GLU A 52 -25.51 0.65 14.23
CA GLU A 52 -26.65 -0.25 14.04
C GLU A 52 -26.37 -1.63 14.65
N GLU A 53 -25.17 -2.17 14.45
CA GLU A 53 -24.72 -3.46 15.00
C GLU A 53 -24.65 -3.43 16.54
N ASP A 54 -24.11 -2.36 17.12
CA ASP A 54 -23.96 -2.19 18.58
C ASP A 54 -25.21 -1.59 19.26
N GLN A 55 -26.29 -1.34 18.51
CA GLN A 55 -27.50 -0.66 18.97
C GLN A 55 -27.23 0.68 19.68
N GLN A 56 -26.21 1.41 19.23
CA GLN A 56 -25.80 2.69 19.79
C GLN A 56 -26.34 3.86 18.97
N LEU A 57 -26.53 5.00 19.64
CA LEU A 57 -26.82 6.27 19.00
C LEU A 57 -25.65 7.23 19.21
N GLY A 58 -25.35 8.05 18.19
CA GLY A 58 -24.38 9.14 18.31
C GLY A 58 -23.10 8.94 17.49
N LYS A 59 -22.01 9.49 17.99
CA LYS A 59 -20.77 9.71 17.23
C LYS A 59 -19.82 8.52 17.37
N PHE A 60 -19.58 7.83 16.26
CA PHE A 60 -18.65 6.69 16.20
C PHE A 60 -17.17 7.11 16.07
N PHE A 61 -16.85 8.01 15.14
CA PHE A 61 -15.46 8.46 14.88
C PHE A 61 -15.11 9.77 15.59
N GLN A 62 -13.82 10.00 15.82
CA GLN A 62 -13.31 11.34 16.21
C GLN A 62 -13.57 12.39 15.11
N ALA A 63 -13.48 13.68 15.46
CA ALA A 63 -13.96 14.76 14.58
C ALA A 63 -13.18 14.91 13.26
N ARG A 64 -11.85 14.72 13.28
CA ARG A 64 -10.97 15.00 12.13
C ARG A 64 -10.04 13.82 11.88
N PHE A 65 -9.87 13.46 10.61
CA PHE A 65 -8.84 12.53 10.19
C PHE A 65 -7.49 13.26 10.06
N LYS A 66 -6.39 12.52 10.20
CA LYS A 66 -5.04 13.03 9.95
C LYS A 66 -4.58 12.55 8.58
N ALA A 67 -4.07 13.46 7.76
CA ALA A 67 -3.42 13.14 6.49
C ALA A 67 -2.01 13.71 6.50
N VAL A 68 -1.02 12.83 6.37
CA VAL A 68 0.40 13.18 6.31
C VAL A 68 0.88 12.92 4.89
N ARG A 69 1.44 13.95 4.24
CA ARG A 69 2.08 13.80 2.93
C ARG A 69 3.48 13.23 3.12
N LEU A 70 3.76 12.09 2.49
CA LEU A 70 5.08 11.44 2.51
C LEU A 70 5.87 11.96 1.30
N LEU A 71 7.03 12.56 1.52
CA LEU A 71 7.81 13.23 0.46
C LEU A 71 8.96 12.38 -0.08
N ASP A 72 9.46 11.44 0.72
CA ASP A 72 10.58 10.60 0.37
C ASP A 72 10.37 9.17 0.85
N GLU A 73 11.30 8.31 0.46
CA GLU A 73 11.28 6.90 0.80
C GLU A 73 11.42 6.66 2.31
N GLN A 74 12.23 7.46 3.02
CA GLN A 74 12.39 7.34 4.46
C GLN A 74 11.05 7.52 5.17
N ALA A 75 10.30 8.55 4.79
CA ALA A 75 8.97 8.80 5.32
C ALA A 75 7.98 7.70 4.92
N LEU A 76 8.08 7.16 3.71
CA LEU A 76 7.23 6.07 3.23
C LEU A 76 7.45 4.78 4.02
N LEU A 77 8.70 4.33 4.13
CA LEU A 77 9.10 3.16 4.90
C LEU A 77 8.82 3.33 6.38
N ALA A 78 9.16 4.49 6.95
CA ALA A 78 8.88 4.77 8.36
C ALA A 78 7.39 4.82 8.61
N CYS A 79 6.57 5.37 7.70
CA CYS A 79 5.11 5.34 7.83
C CYS A 79 4.61 3.89 7.83
N ALA A 80 5.00 3.07 6.85
CA ALA A 80 4.58 1.66 6.76
C ALA A 80 5.01 0.85 8.01
N SER A 81 6.22 1.12 8.51
CA SER A 81 6.82 0.42 9.65
C SER A 81 6.48 1.03 11.02
N SER A 82 5.89 2.24 11.08
CA SER A 82 5.74 2.99 12.34
C SER A 82 4.79 2.32 13.31
N ARG A 83 5.08 2.45 14.61
CA ARG A 83 4.19 2.03 15.67
C ARG A 83 2.90 2.88 15.77
N ARG A 84 2.99 4.18 15.45
CA ARG A 84 1.89 5.15 15.64
C ARG A 84 1.11 5.45 14.36
N ALA A 85 1.76 5.34 13.21
CA ALA A 85 1.14 5.53 11.91
C ALA A 85 1.01 4.21 11.12
N GLY A 86 1.83 3.22 11.43
CA GLY A 86 2.05 2.07 10.57
C GLY A 86 0.98 1.02 10.66
N ILE A 87 0.61 0.60 9.47
CA ILE A 87 -0.45 -0.34 9.17
C ILE A 87 -0.04 -1.73 9.68
N ASP A 88 1.24 -2.09 9.54
CA ASP A 88 1.70 -3.46 9.73
C ASP A 88 2.19 -3.76 11.15
N LEU A 89 2.82 -2.81 11.87
CA LEU A 89 3.27 -3.03 13.26
C LEU A 89 2.25 -2.60 14.34
N ASN A 90 1.08 -2.08 13.94
CA ASN A 90 0.08 -1.60 14.90
C ASN A 90 -0.52 -2.71 15.79
N PRO A 91 -0.86 -3.92 15.30
CA PRO A 91 -1.36 -4.98 16.18
C PRO A 91 -0.33 -5.42 17.22
N ILE A 92 0.95 -5.50 16.85
CA ILE A 92 2.05 -5.84 17.77
C ILE A 92 2.21 -4.74 18.84
N ARG A 93 2.01 -3.46 18.47
CA ARG A 93 1.96 -2.37 19.45
C ARG A 93 0.80 -2.51 20.42
N ALA A 94 -0.38 -2.79 19.90
CA ALA A 94 -1.60 -2.88 20.68
C ALA A 94 -1.63 -4.13 21.57
N ALA A 95 -0.57 -4.95 21.55
CA ALA A 95 -0.50 -6.24 22.21
C ALA A 95 -1.62 -7.21 21.75
N LEU A 96 -2.09 -7.03 20.51
CA LEU A 96 -3.06 -7.90 19.85
C LEU A 96 -2.36 -9.03 19.06
N ALA A 97 -1.06 -8.89 18.81
CA ALA A 97 -0.25 -9.86 18.07
C ALA A 97 1.17 -9.91 18.64
N HIS A 98 1.84 -11.07 18.52
CA HIS A 98 3.23 -11.24 18.94
C HIS A 98 4.20 -11.31 17.76
N THR A 99 3.69 -11.69 16.59
CA THR A 99 4.45 -11.83 15.35
C THR A 99 3.69 -11.21 14.17
N LEU A 100 4.36 -11.01 13.03
CA LEU A 100 3.74 -10.46 11.82
C LEU A 100 2.64 -11.38 11.27
N GLU A 101 2.80 -12.69 11.41
CA GLU A 101 1.84 -13.71 10.97
C GLU A 101 0.54 -13.66 11.77
N SER A 102 0.66 -13.41 13.07
CA SER A 102 -0.49 -13.27 13.99
C SER A 102 -1.16 -11.88 13.95
N SER A 103 -0.70 -10.98 13.09
CA SER A 103 -1.20 -9.60 13.03
C SER A 103 -2.46 -9.49 12.14
N ASP A 104 -3.60 -9.85 12.71
CA ASP A 104 -4.87 -9.90 11.99
C ASP A 104 -5.24 -8.59 11.30
N PHE A 105 -5.80 -8.71 10.09
CA PHE A 105 -6.30 -7.62 9.26
C PHE A 105 -5.23 -6.63 8.75
N THR A 106 -3.96 -7.02 8.75
CA THR A 106 -2.87 -6.21 8.19
C THR A 106 -2.53 -6.59 6.74
N SER A 107 -1.89 -5.67 6.02
CA SER A 107 -1.32 -5.99 4.70
C SER A 107 -0.20 -7.02 4.81
N VAL A 108 0.66 -6.91 5.83
CA VAL A 108 1.78 -7.83 6.04
C VAL A 108 1.32 -9.27 6.24
N GLN A 109 0.28 -9.50 7.04
CA GLN A 109 -0.27 -10.85 7.25
C GLN A 109 -0.73 -11.47 5.93
N ARG A 110 -1.50 -10.74 5.12
CA ARG A 110 -2.01 -11.25 3.82
C ARG A 110 -0.88 -11.58 2.84
N ARG A 111 0.19 -10.77 2.84
CA ARG A 111 1.38 -11.04 2.02
C ARG A 111 2.08 -12.31 2.49
N ILE A 112 2.27 -12.50 3.80
CA ILE A 112 2.90 -13.71 4.35
C ILE A 112 2.05 -14.96 4.05
N GLN A 113 0.72 -14.88 4.24
CA GLN A 113 -0.18 -15.98 3.89
C GLN A 113 -0.06 -16.38 2.42
N THR A 114 0.11 -15.40 1.52
CA THR A 114 0.32 -15.68 0.09
C THR A 114 1.66 -16.36 -0.17
N LEU A 115 2.73 -16.00 0.54
CA LEU A 115 4.04 -16.65 0.43
C LEU A 115 4.05 -18.08 0.98
N GLN A 116 3.21 -18.37 1.98
CA GLN A 116 3.08 -19.69 2.58
C GLN A 116 2.18 -20.64 1.76
N GLN A 117 1.35 -20.11 0.85
CA GLN A 117 0.57 -20.93 -0.07
C GLN A 117 1.51 -21.58 -1.10
N PRO A 118 1.38 -22.89 -1.36
CA PRO A 118 2.13 -23.53 -2.44
C PRO A 118 1.84 -22.79 -3.75
N GLN A 119 2.88 -22.25 -4.40
CA GLN A 119 2.70 -21.71 -5.74
C GLN A 119 2.23 -22.86 -6.64
N ALA A 120 0.99 -22.78 -7.12
CA ALA A 120 0.61 -23.57 -8.28
C ALA A 120 1.56 -23.15 -9.41
N THR A 121 2.49 -24.05 -9.77
CA THR A 121 3.41 -23.89 -10.88
C THR A 121 2.63 -23.48 -12.12
N THR A 122 2.73 -22.21 -12.51
CA THR A 122 2.35 -21.76 -13.84
C THR A 122 3.27 -22.47 -14.83
N PRO A 123 2.78 -23.27 -15.80
CA PRO A 123 3.66 -23.83 -16.81
C PRO A 123 4.29 -22.67 -17.58
N ALA A 124 5.62 -22.69 -17.66
CA ALA A 124 6.40 -21.78 -18.48
C ALA A 124 5.84 -21.81 -19.91
N VAL A 125 5.56 -20.63 -20.45
CA VAL A 125 5.25 -20.46 -21.87
C VAL A 125 6.53 -20.80 -22.63
N THR A 126 6.68 -22.05 -23.06
CA THR A 126 7.62 -22.40 -24.13
C THR A 126 7.10 -21.81 -25.42
N SER A 127 7.67 -20.67 -25.79
CA SER A 127 7.70 -20.22 -27.18
C SER A 127 8.43 -21.26 -28.01
N ALA A 128 7.73 -21.87 -28.97
CA ALA A 128 8.34 -22.59 -30.08
C ALA A 128 7.79 -21.98 -31.37
N ASP A 129 8.68 -21.32 -32.09
CA ASP A 129 8.48 -20.77 -33.43
C ASP A 129 8.39 -21.89 -34.48
N GLY A 130 7.50 -21.68 -35.47
CA GLY A 130 7.72 -21.96 -36.89
C GLY A 130 7.47 -23.38 -37.43
N ALA A 131 6.38 -23.56 -38.20
CA ALA A 131 6.42 -23.90 -39.64
C ALA A 131 5.02 -24.27 -40.21
N THR A 132 4.52 -23.40 -41.10
CA THR A 132 3.82 -23.64 -42.37
C THR A 132 3.04 -24.94 -42.63
N GLY A 133 1.75 -24.78 -42.97
CA GLY A 133 0.99 -25.73 -43.81
C GLY A 133 -0.53 -25.53 -43.72
N SER A 134 -1.13 -25.08 -44.82
CA SER A 134 -2.59 -25.03 -45.06
C SER A 134 -2.82 -25.44 -46.53
N PRO A 135 -4.03 -25.80 -46.99
CA PRO A 135 -5.20 -26.43 -46.35
C PRO A 135 -5.71 -27.65 -47.15
N ALA A 136 -6.61 -28.48 -46.58
CA ALA A 136 -7.54 -29.29 -47.39
C ALA A 136 -8.76 -29.78 -46.59
N ASP A 137 -9.90 -29.80 -47.28
CA ASP A 137 -11.28 -30.12 -46.91
C ASP A 137 -11.51 -31.38 -46.05
N ALA A 138 -12.54 -31.31 -45.18
CA ALA A 138 -13.71 -32.20 -45.26
C ALA A 138 -14.74 -31.86 -44.18
N SER A 139 -15.97 -31.67 -44.63
CA SER A 139 -17.19 -31.48 -43.85
C SER A 139 -17.62 -32.78 -43.17
N ALA A 140 -17.95 -32.75 -41.87
CA ALA A 140 -18.89 -33.71 -41.26
C ALA A 140 -19.40 -33.17 -39.92
N GLY A 141 -20.73 -33.12 -39.78
CA GLY A 141 -21.42 -32.69 -38.57
C GLY A 141 -21.18 -33.63 -37.39
N GLY A 142 -21.12 -33.04 -36.20
CA GLY A 142 -21.04 -33.76 -34.93
C GLY A 142 -21.37 -32.82 -33.79
N GLN A 143 -22.48 -33.10 -33.12
CA GLN A 143 -22.94 -32.42 -31.91
C GLN A 143 -21.82 -32.44 -30.85
N LYS A 144 -21.29 -31.27 -30.49
CA LYS A 144 -20.36 -31.12 -29.36
C LYS A 144 -21.17 -30.77 -28.11
N SER A 145 -21.42 -31.80 -27.31
CA SER A 145 -21.78 -31.70 -25.90
C SER A 145 -20.84 -30.74 -25.17
N LEU A 146 -21.40 -29.76 -24.45
CA LEU A 146 -20.68 -28.90 -23.53
C LEU A 146 -19.95 -29.76 -22.48
N PRO A 147 -18.64 -29.57 -22.23
CA PRO A 147 -18.05 -30.05 -21.00
C PRO A 147 -18.59 -29.18 -19.85
N SER A 148 -19.15 -29.81 -18.83
CA SER A 148 -19.59 -29.14 -17.61
C SER A 148 -18.43 -28.32 -17.04
N ALA A 149 -18.66 -27.02 -16.88
CA ALA A 149 -17.79 -26.12 -16.16
C ALA A 149 -17.77 -26.54 -14.68
N GLY A 150 -16.95 -27.55 -14.36
CA GLY A 150 -16.40 -27.72 -13.04
C GLY A 150 -15.54 -26.50 -12.76
N ALA A 151 -16.12 -25.51 -12.10
CA ALA A 151 -15.40 -24.34 -11.60
C ALA A 151 -14.36 -24.85 -10.59
N SER A 152 -13.15 -25.16 -11.06
CA SER A 152 -11.98 -25.20 -10.19
C SER A 152 -11.93 -23.85 -9.51
N ALA A 153 -12.21 -23.84 -8.22
CA ALA A 153 -12.07 -22.66 -7.37
C ALA A 153 -10.61 -22.22 -7.45
N VAL A 154 -10.30 -21.31 -8.38
CA VAL A 154 -8.99 -20.69 -8.48
C VAL A 154 -8.76 -20.01 -7.14
N SER A 155 -7.87 -20.57 -6.33
CA SER A 155 -7.51 -20.01 -5.03
C SER A 155 -7.12 -18.56 -5.24
N VAL A 156 -8.00 -17.69 -4.77
CA VAL A 156 -7.85 -16.25 -4.92
C VAL A 156 -6.71 -15.82 -4.01
N ARG A 157 -5.55 -15.49 -4.58
CA ARG A 157 -4.42 -14.94 -3.82
C ARG A 157 -4.92 -13.81 -2.90
N PRO A 158 -4.74 -13.91 -1.58
CA PRO A 158 -5.36 -12.99 -0.63
C PRO A 158 -4.74 -11.59 -0.67
N ASP A 159 -3.55 -11.43 -1.24
CA ASP A 159 -2.84 -10.16 -1.42
C ASP A 159 -3.12 -9.45 -2.76
N ARG A 160 -3.94 -10.03 -3.66
CA ARG A 160 -4.10 -9.55 -5.06
C ARG A 160 -4.47 -8.05 -5.20
N PHE A 161 -5.12 -7.49 -4.19
CA PHE A 161 -5.65 -6.13 -4.18
C PHE A 161 -4.65 -5.14 -3.57
N LEU A 162 -3.59 -5.64 -2.94
CA LEU A 162 -2.51 -4.82 -2.40
C LEU A 162 -1.58 -4.41 -3.54
N ALA A 163 -1.06 -3.18 -3.47
CA ALA A 163 0.02 -2.76 -4.35
C ALA A 163 1.27 -3.64 -4.11
N PRO A 164 2.05 -3.98 -5.14
CA PRO A 164 3.35 -4.63 -4.96
C PRO A 164 4.24 -3.80 -4.01
N VAL A 165 5.08 -4.44 -3.20
CA VAL A 165 6.07 -3.70 -2.39
C VAL A 165 7.18 -3.19 -3.30
N GLU A 166 7.78 -4.13 -4.00
CA GLU A 166 8.88 -3.89 -4.92
C GLU A 166 8.44 -3.00 -6.09
N LEU A 167 9.15 -1.89 -6.22
CA LEU A 167 9.02 -0.93 -7.30
C LEU A 167 9.73 -1.49 -8.54
N ASP A 168 9.01 -1.56 -9.66
CA ASP A 168 9.60 -1.93 -10.94
C ASP A 168 10.48 -0.78 -11.46
N GLN A 169 11.80 -0.91 -11.30
CA GLN A 169 12.80 0.09 -11.69
C GLN A 169 12.74 0.44 -13.19
N GLY A 170 12.36 -0.53 -14.04
CA GLY A 170 12.17 -0.28 -15.47
C GLY A 170 11.00 0.66 -15.79
N LYS A 171 10.06 0.82 -14.85
CA LYS A 171 8.88 1.70 -14.94
C LYS A 171 8.98 2.94 -14.04
N GLU A 172 10.15 3.18 -13.44
CA GLU A 172 10.38 4.34 -12.58
C GLU A 172 10.29 5.66 -13.36
N ALA A 173 10.83 5.66 -14.59
CA ALA A 173 10.85 6.81 -15.49
C ALA A 173 9.45 7.26 -15.98
N GLU A 174 8.46 6.38 -15.96
CA GLU A 174 7.08 6.72 -16.36
C GLU A 174 6.32 7.37 -15.21
N LEU A 175 5.99 8.66 -15.37
CA LEU A 175 5.14 9.39 -14.44
C LEU A 175 3.72 8.81 -14.46
N GLY A 176 3.29 8.18 -13.36
CA GLY A 176 1.92 7.72 -13.17
C GLY A 176 1.77 6.28 -12.66
N PRO A 177 0.52 5.80 -12.51
CA PRO A 177 0.24 4.42 -12.14
C PRO A 177 0.41 3.48 -13.32
N VAL A 178 0.79 2.23 -13.04
CA VAL A 178 0.80 1.15 -14.04
C VAL A 178 -0.49 0.36 -13.87
N LEU A 179 -1.48 0.56 -14.73
CA LEU A 179 -2.81 -0.01 -14.52
C LEU A 179 -2.79 -1.54 -14.45
N ASN A 180 -3.44 -2.08 -13.43
CA ASN A 180 -3.61 -3.52 -13.28
C ASN A 180 -4.68 -4.03 -14.26
N LYS A 181 -4.30 -4.93 -15.17
CA LYS A 181 -5.20 -5.48 -16.20
C LYS A 181 -6.37 -6.27 -15.62
N THR A 182 -6.21 -6.85 -14.43
CA THR A 182 -7.25 -7.67 -13.77
C THR A 182 -8.26 -6.85 -12.98
N GLY A 183 -8.08 -5.53 -12.85
CA GLY A 183 -8.97 -4.65 -12.09
C GLY A 183 -8.95 -4.89 -10.58
N THR A 184 -8.04 -5.71 -10.05
CA THR A 184 -8.02 -6.09 -8.63
C THR A 184 -7.38 -5.03 -7.75
N ARG A 185 -6.57 -4.13 -8.35
CA ARG A 185 -5.88 -3.02 -7.67
C ARG A 185 -5.68 -1.85 -8.63
N CYS A 186 -5.35 -0.68 -8.10
CA CYS A 186 -5.19 0.53 -8.91
C CYS A 186 -3.86 0.60 -9.69
N SER A 187 -2.79 -0.02 -9.19
CA SER A 187 -1.46 0.05 -9.82
C SER A 187 -0.61 -1.19 -9.54
N ASP A 188 0.14 -1.60 -10.55
CA ASP A 188 1.18 -2.66 -10.54
C ASP A 188 2.59 -2.10 -10.36
N LYS A 189 2.73 -0.77 -10.22
CA LYS A 189 4.03 -0.10 -10.21
C LYS A 189 4.93 -0.50 -9.02
N GLY A 190 4.32 -0.80 -7.88
CA GLY A 190 5.01 -0.92 -6.61
C GLY A 190 5.25 0.43 -5.93
N PHE A 191 5.84 0.43 -4.73
CA PHE A 191 6.04 1.67 -3.96
C PHE A 191 7.38 1.77 -3.21
N LEU A 192 8.20 0.73 -3.15
CA LEU A 192 9.50 0.74 -2.48
C LEU A 192 10.61 0.15 -3.35
N PRO A 193 11.80 0.77 -3.41
CA PRO A 193 12.95 0.22 -4.12
C PRO A 193 13.65 -0.87 -3.27
N MET A 194 12.89 -1.90 -2.87
CA MET A 194 13.39 -3.09 -2.19
C MET A 194 12.47 -4.28 -2.44
N SER A 195 13.00 -5.49 -2.28
CA SER A 195 12.19 -6.70 -2.41
C SER A 195 11.16 -6.82 -1.29
N LEU A 196 10.12 -7.62 -1.51
CA LEU A 196 9.20 -7.98 -0.43
C LEU A 196 9.92 -8.68 0.73
N ALA A 197 10.94 -9.50 0.44
CA ALA A 197 11.70 -10.21 1.47
C ALA A 197 12.45 -9.24 2.38
N ASP A 198 13.14 -8.25 1.80
CA ASP A 198 13.88 -7.23 2.55
C ASP A 198 12.94 -6.37 3.40
N TYR A 199 11.79 -6.00 2.85
CA TYR A 199 10.76 -5.27 3.58
C TYR A 199 10.23 -6.06 4.79
N LEU A 200 9.97 -7.37 4.63
CA LEU A 200 9.53 -8.23 5.74
C LEU A 200 10.62 -8.38 6.80
N GLN A 201 11.88 -8.53 6.41
CA GLN A 201 13.01 -8.60 7.34
C GLN A 201 13.18 -7.29 8.12
N LEU A 202 13.09 -6.14 7.45
CA LEU A 202 13.13 -4.83 8.10
C LEU A 202 11.98 -4.67 9.10
N LEU A 203 10.76 -5.09 8.73
CA LEU A 203 9.59 -5.06 9.61
C LEU A 203 9.75 -5.97 10.83
N ASP A 204 10.17 -7.22 10.66
CA ASP A 204 10.36 -8.17 11.76
C ASP A 204 11.40 -7.65 12.75
N TRP A 205 12.57 -7.22 12.22
CA TRP A 205 13.61 -6.64 13.06
C TRP A 205 13.12 -5.38 13.77
N THR A 206 12.44 -4.46 13.06
CA THR A 206 11.88 -3.25 13.66
C THR A 206 10.86 -3.57 14.75
N GLY A 207 9.99 -4.57 14.53
CA GLY A 207 9.03 -5.07 15.51
C GLY A 207 9.72 -5.57 16.78
N ARG A 208 10.80 -6.34 16.64
CA ARG A 208 11.62 -6.84 17.76
C ARG A 208 12.31 -5.72 18.53
N GLN A 209 12.85 -4.73 17.83
CA GLN A 209 13.51 -3.57 18.46
C GLN A 209 12.54 -2.72 19.28
N LEU A 210 11.27 -2.68 18.90
CA LEU A 210 10.22 -1.91 19.58
C LEU A 210 9.49 -2.71 20.68
N ALA A 211 9.61 -4.03 20.70
CA ALA A 211 9.05 -4.89 21.73
C ALA A 211 9.83 -4.75 23.06
N LYS A 212 9.16 -4.91 24.20
CA LYS A 212 9.83 -4.93 25.52
C LYS A 212 10.64 -6.23 25.64
N GLY A 213 11.96 -6.18 25.49
CA GLY A 213 12.81 -7.38 25.55
C GLY A 213 14.23 -7.18 25.01
N LYS A 214 14.90 -8.28 24.66
CA LYS A 214 16.25 -8.29 24.07
C LYS A 214 16.23 -7.58 22.72
N LYS A 215 16.92 -6.43 22.65
CA LYS A 215 17.26 -5.77 21.39
C LYS A 215 18.10 -6.76 20.56
N GLY A 216 17.60 -7.12 19.38
CA GLY A 216 18.29 -8.04 18.47
C GLY A 216 19.47 -7.35 17.79
N ARG A 217 20.49 -8.13 17.43
CA ARG A 217 21.54 -7.67 16.51
C ARG A 217 20.89 -7.33 15.16
N ILE A 218 21.38 -6.29 14.49
CA ILE A 218 20.99 -6.02 13.11
C ILE A 218 21.33 -7.24 12.24
N SER A 219 20.41 -7.61 11.35
CA SER A 219 20.67 -8.60 10.32
C SER A 219 21.55 -7.96 9.26
N ASP A 220 22.53 -8.70 8.73
CA ASP A 220 23.48 -8.18 7.72
C ASP A 220 22.76 -7.68 6.45
N SER A 221 21.51 -8.12 6.23
CA SER A 221 20.62 -7.69 5.14
C SER A 221 19.95 -6.33 5.34
N ILE A 222 19.83 -5.85 6.58
CA ILE A 222 19.12 -4.60 6.91
C ILE A 222 20.06 -3.39 6.85
N GLU A 223 21.33 -3.61 7.18
CA GLU A 223 22.36 -2.56 7.19
C GLU A 223 22.46 -1.80 5.84
N PRO A 224 22.48 -2.47 4.66
CA PRO A 224 22.49 -1.77 3.37
C PRO A 224 21.27 -0.89 3.14
N ILE A 225 20.10 -1.30 3.66
CA ILE A 225 18.86 -0.53 3.55
C ILE A 225 18.97 0.76 4.37
N LEU A 226 19.44 0.67 5.62
CA LEU A 226 19.60 1.84 6.47
C LEU A 226 20.65 2.81 5.91
N GLN A 227 21.75 2.28 5.37
CA GLN A 227 22.78 3.07 4.69
C GLN A 227 22.21 3.84 3.51
N ARG A 228 21.41 3.18 2.66
CA ARG A 228 20.73 3.80 1.52
C ARG A 228 19.75 4.89 1.94
N LEU A 229 19.05 4.68 3.06
CA LEU A 229 18.16 5.66 3.68
C LEU A 229 18.92 6.76 4.42
N GLN A 230 20.25 6.73 4.43
CA GLN A 230 21.09 7.65 5.20
C GLN A 230 20.78 7.66 6.71
N LEU A 231 20.14 6.62 7.24
CA LEU A 231 19.87 6.44 8.65
C LEU A 231 20.86 5.45 9.28
N ASP A 232 21.00 5.48 10.60
CA ASP A 232 21.60 4.41 11.38
C ASP A 232 20.51 3.68 12.18
N GLN A 233 20.88 2.64 12.93
CA GLN A 233 19.93 1.81 13.67
C GLN A 233 19.10 2.62 14.67
N GLU A 234 19.75 3.49 15.45
CA GLU A 234 19.08 4.28 16.49
C GLU A 234 18.22 5.39 15.87
N GLY A 235 18.72 6.06 14.83
CA GLY A 235 17.96 7.02 14.04
C GLY A 235 16.70 6.43 13.43
N TRP A 236 16.79 5.22 12.85
CA TRP A 236 15.65 4.49 12.32
C TRP A 236 14.63 4.13 13.41
N CYS A 237 15.08 3.53 14.51
CA CYS A 237 14.20 3.13 15.60
C CYS A 237 13.44 4.32 16.20
N ASP A 238 14.14 5.45 16.40
CA ASP A 238 13.53 6.69 16.87
C ASP A 238 12.49 7.21 15.86
N LEU A 239 12.87 7.31 14.57
CA LEU A 239 11.99 7.78 13.49
C LEU A 239 10.67 6.99 13.46
N VAL A 240 10.77 5.66 13.50
CA VAL A 240 9.62 4.74 13.47
C VAL A 240 8.77 4.85 14.76
N ALA A 241 9.40 4.93 15.93
CA ALA A 241 8.72 5.02 17.23
C ALA A 241 7.98 6.36 17.41
N HIS A 242 8.55 7.44 16.89
CA HIS A 242 8.10 8.80 17.09
C HIS A 242 7.52 9.47 15.85
N PHE A 243 7.33 8.74 14.74
CA PHE A 243 6.83 9.26 13.46
C PHE A 243 5.63 10.21 13.60
N GLY A 244 4.57 9.79 14.30
CA GLY A 244 3.37 10.59 14.47
C GLY A 244 3.51 11.87 15.31
N ARG A 245 4.59 11.97 16.12
CA ARG A 245 4.97 13.18 16.86
C ARG A 245 5.95 14.06 16.07
N ARG A 246 6.82 13.44 15.28
CA ARG A 246 7.83 14.12 14.44
C ARG A 246 7.22 14.76 13.20
N PHE A 247 6.16 14.15 12.65
CA PHE A 247 5.49 14.62 11.43
C PHE A 247 3.99 14.80 11.63
N PHE A 248 3.49 15.96 11.18
CA PHE A 248 2.09 16.33 11.34
C PHE A 248 1.34 16.49 10.01
N VAL A 249 1.84 17.35 9.11
CA VAL A 249 1.26 17.58 7.77
C VAL A 249 2.08 16.91 6.69
N VAL A 250 3.40 16.93 6.86
CA VAL A 250 4.38 16.47 5.88
C VAL A 250 5.43 15.65 6.62
N ALA A 251 5.89 14.56 6.00
CA ALA A 251 6.96 13.71 6.49
C ALA A 251 8.05 13.53 5.42
N GLY A 252 9.30 13.59 5.86
CA GLY A 252 10.49 13.46 5.04
C GLY A 252 11.72 13.95 5.78
N ALA A 253 12.89 13.76 5.17
CA ALA A 253 14.13 14.35 5.59
C ALA A 253 14.02 15.87 5.61
N PRO A 254 14.67 16.57 6.56
CA PRO A 254 14.56 18.02 6.68
C PRO A 254 14.89 18.76 5.38
N GLN A 255 15.91 18.33 4.64
CA GLN A 255 16.31 18.95 3.39
C GLN A 255 15.21 18.81 2.32
N THR A 256 14.57 17.64 2.22
CA THR A 256 13.43 17.40 1.32
C THR A 256 12.24 18.28 1.69
N ILE A 257 11.92 18.40 2.99
CA ILE A 257 10.80 19.24 3.45
C ILE A 257 11.06 20.72 3.16
N ASP A 258 12.28 21.21 3.40
CA ASP A 258 12.66 22.61 3.18
C ASP A 258 12.51 23.06 1.72
N GLY A 259 12.68 22.12 0.77
CA GLY A 259 12.43 22.33 -0.66
C GLY A 259 10.95 22.39 -1.05
N THR A 260 10.02 22.12 -0.12
CA THR A 260 8.58 22.09 -0.40
C THR A 260 7.80 23.21 0.29
N THR A 261 6.75 23.69 -0.37
CA THR A 261 5.84 24.71 0.16
C THR A 261 4.41 24.19 0.18
N SER A 262 3.65 24.69 1.16
CA SER A 262 2.23 24.42 1.25
C SER A 262 1.49 25.02 0.06
N ARG A 263 0.72 24.19 -0.66
CA ARG A 263 -0.11 24.67 -1.78
C ARG A 263 -1.21 25.65 -1.34
N SER A 264 -1.68 25.54 -0.11
CA SER A 264 -2.78 26.37 0.41
C SER A 264 -2.27 27.68 1.02
N THR A 265 -1.21 27.61 1.84
CA THR A 265 -0.72 28.78 2.59
C THR A 265 0.49 29.45 1.92
N ARG A 266 1.09 28.82 0.91
CA ARG A 266 2.34 29.25 0.24
C ARG A 266 3.55 29.43 1.15
N HIS A 267 3.44 29.04 2.42
CA HIS A 267 4.55 29.02 3.37
C HIS A 267 5.31 27.70 3.33
N ARG A 268 6.59 27.75 3.71
CA ARG A 268 7.41 26.56 3.93
C ARG A 268 6.85 25.75 5.09
N HIS A 269 7.01 24.43 5.00
CA HIS A 269 6.66 23.56 6.10
C HIS A 269 7.68 23.71 7.24
N ASN A 270 7.18 23.79 8.48
CA ASN A 270 8.04 23.81 9.65
C ASN A 270 8.40 22.37 10.04
N VAL A 271 9.70 22.09 10.13
CA VAL A 271 10.23 20.82 10.65
C VAL A 271 10.58 21.01 12.12
N PRO A 272 10.01 20.23 13.05
CA PRO A 272 10.33 20.33 14.47
C PRO A 272 11.85 20.23 14.74
N SER A 273 12.35 21.00 15.70
CA SER A 273 13.77 21.02 16.08
C SER A 273 14.31 19.63 16.42
N ALA A 274 13.53 18.84 17.17
CA ALA A 274 13.87 17.47 17.52
C ALA A 274 14.07 16.58 16.27
N THR A 275 13.33 16.82 15.19
CA THR A 275 13.51 16.09 13.91
C THR A 275 14.80 16.50 13.23
N ARG A 276 15.16 17.79 13.24
CA ARG A 276 16.46 18.23 12.69
C ARG A 276 17.65 17.66 13.48
N GLN A 277 17.56 17.67 14.81
CA GLN A 277 18.59 17.12 15.70
C GLN A 277 18.85 15.64 15.42
N LEU A 278 17.80 14.84 15.25
CA LEU A 278 17.93 13.42 14.91
C LEU A 278 18.80 13.21 13.66
N TYR A 279 18.51 13.94 12.59
CA TYR A 279 19.25 13.80 11.33
C TYR A 279 20.69 14.29 11.46
N GLN A 280 20.94 15.36 12.23
CA GLN A 280 22.30 15.84 12.52
C GLN A 280 23.11 14.85 13.36
N GLU A 281 22.49 14.20 14.35
CA GLU A 281 23.13 13.18 15.18
C GLU A 281 23.45 11.90 14.39
N VAL A 282 22.61 11.55 13.41
CA VAL A 282 22.88 10.44 12.50
C VAL A 282 24.09 10.76 11.62
N GLU A 283 24.16 11.97 11.07
CA GLU A 283 25.31 12.42 10.28
C GLU A 283 26.62 12.42 11.10
N SER A 284 26.58 12.91 12.34
CA SER A 284 27.77 12.97 13.20
C SER A 284 28.28 11.59 13.64
N ARG A 285 27.37 10.65 13.92
CA ARG A 285 27.73 9.25 14.26
C ARG A 285 28.40 8.54 13.09
N LYS A 286 27.91 8.77 11.86
CA LYS A 286 28.54 8.23 10.65
C LYS A 286 29.94 8.78 10.43
N ALA A 287 30.11 10.09 10.60
CA ALA A 287 31.42 10.73 10.50
C ALA A 287 32.43 10.23 11.55
N SER A 288 31.96 9.79 12.72
CA SER A 288 32.84 9.27 13.80
C SER A 288 33.22 7.79 13.62
N THR A 289 32.53 7.07 12.72
CA THR A 289 32.75 5.63 12.47
C THR A 289 33.62 5.38 11.23
N THR A 290 33.93 6.45 10.47
CA THR A 290 34.78 6.43 9.26
C THR A 290 36.18 6.89 9.61
#